data_AF-A0A847A8Q6-F1
#
_entry.id   AF-A0A847A8Q6-F1
#
_cell.length_a   1.000
_cell.length_b   1.000
_cell.length_c   1.000
_cell.angle_alpha   90.00
_cell.angle_beta   90.00
_cell.angle_gamma   90.00
#
_symmetry.space_group_name_H-M   'P 1'
#
loop_
_entity.id
_entity.type
_entity.pdbx_description
1 polymer ?
#
loop_
_entity_poly.entity_id
_entity_poly.type
_entity_poly.pdbx_seq_one_letter_code
_entity_poly.pdbx_strand_id
1 'polypeptide(L)'
;YFRLAERFYRAIFEEAKGLFHKDGGPIIGIQIENEYGHCGGLLGDDGVLHMRTLTRIARDIGFDVPYFTATGWGGAITAGLLPVMGGYCEAPWDPRITPIEPSGNYIFTHERNDHSIGSDYGINETLSFDPSKFPYLTAELGGGLQVTHRRRPIATGRDIGAMSLVKIGSGANLLGYYMYSGGTNPKGKRTTLQESRSSGDINDLPVMSYDFRAPIREYGQLGDTYREIKLLSMFLRDFGSDLCEMDTYIPVENPLLPENSRDLRTSVRRTGNRGYIFVNNYQRKQTQSDHWREVLRIPLESGEISYPPIDITNGEYFFFPFNMEIGNARIMTATASPLCILNRNTYVFYSDNDPTYDLEGTLDSARILSITREQALNAYKVSGNRDHLVITDGSLWMENDDLVIEAEGSTTMLVYPSFNNTPRGFADAGACGTFRIYERFNVDPESTVSAREVSRDSSHARYKIHAEINTAASEYLLRVRYQGDAARLFVGGEPVGDEFNTGEPWEIGLARFGMPEEVEIEILPLFDEDEIFLEKPAKFINGVACNLESVDIEARYQTRIRIQ
;
A
#
# COMPACT_ATOMS: atom_id res chain seq x y z
N TYR A 1 -25.61 26.89 2.87
CA TYR A 1 -24.48 25.96 3.03
C TYR A 1 -24.19 25.64 4.50
N PHE A 2 -23.55 26.51 5.30
CA PHE A 2 -23.04 26.15 6.64
C PHE A 2 -24.06 25.51 7.62
N ARG A 3 -25.32 25.95 7.63
CA ARG A 3 -26.37 25.30 8.47
C ARG A 3 -26.59 23.82 8.11
N LEU A 4 -26.42 23.45 6.84
CA LEU A 4 -26.54 22.06 6.40
C LEU A 4 -25.30 21.26 6.79
N ALA A 5 -24.10 21.84 6.64
CA ALA A 5 -22.85 21.24 7.10
C ALA A 5 -22.87 21.00 8.62
N GLU A 6 -23.31 21.98 9.41
CA GLU A 6 -23.47 21.83 10.86
C GLU A 6 -24.42 20.69 11.21
N ARG A 7 -25.58 20.59 10.53
CA ARG A 7 -26.53 19.48 10.75
C ARG A 7 -25.88 18.13 10.46
N PHE A 8 -25.09 18.03 9.40
CA PHE A 8 -24.38 16.80 9.03
C PHE A 8 -23.30 16.45 10.06
N TYR A 9 -22.48 17.42 10.45
CA TYR A 9 -21.45 17.25 11.47
C TYR A 9 -22.04 16.82 12.82
N ARG A 10 -23.20 17.36 13.22
CA ARG A 10 -23.88 16.90 14.44
C ARG A 10 -24.27 15.43 14.36
N ALA A 11 -24.77 14.96 13.21
CA ALA A 11 -25.09 13.54 13.05
C ALA A 11 -23.85 12.65 13.16
N ILE A 12 -22.76 12.99 12.47
CA ILE A 12 -21.48 12.26 12.58
C ILE A 12 -20.98 12.25 14.02
N PHE A 13 -21.01 13.40 14.70
CA PHE A 13 -20.55 13.50 16.08
C PHE A 13 -21.31 12.55 17.01
N GLU A 14 -22.64 12.51 16.89
CA GLU A 14 -23.49 11.63 17.70
C GLU A 14 -23.15 10.15 17.47
N GLU A 15 -22.87 9.74 16.25
CA GLU A 15 -22.47 8.37 15.91
C GLU A 15 -21.03 8.04 16.38
N ALA A 16 -20.15 9.03 16.44
CA ALA A 16 -18.75 8.85 16.81
C ALA A 16 -18.47 8.99 18.33
N LYS A 17 -19.50 9.23 19.17
CA LYS A 17 -19.32 9.38 20.63
C LYS A 17 -18.63 8.17 21.25
N GLY A 18 -17.62 8.42 22.08
CA GLY A 18 -16.82 7.36 22.72
C GLY A 18 -15.72 6.79 21.82
N LEU A 19 -15.65 7.17 20.54
CA LEU A 19 -14.60 6.73 19.62
C LEU A 19 -13.44 7.74 19.52
N PHE A 20 -13.54 8.91 20.14
CA PHE A 20 -12.47 9.91 20.16
C PHE A 20 -11.33 9.50 21.08
N HIS A 21 -10.11 9.91 20.75
CA HIS A 21 -8.92 9.63 21.56
C HIS A 21 -9.06 10.03 23.03
N LYS A 22 -9.68 11.18 23.29
CA LYS A 22 -9.95 11.66 24.66
C LYS A 22 -10.86 10.73 25.49
N ASP A 23 -11.67 9.93 24.81
CA ASP A 23 -12.58 8.94 25.40
C ASP A 23 -11.94 7.53 25.45
N GLY A 24 -10.67 7.40 25.05
CA GLY A 24 -9.97 6.11 24.92
C GLY A 24 -10.20 5.40 23.58
N GLY A 25 -10.86 6.06 22.63
CA GLY A 25 -11.15 5.51 21.31
C GLY A 25 -10.04 5.75 20.26
N PRO A 26 -10.21 5.21 19.04
CA PRO A 26 -9.18 5.21 18.00
C PRO A 26 -9.08 6.51 17.18
N ILE A 27 -10.06 7.42 17.25
CA ILE A 27 -10.08 8.62 16.40
C ILE A 27 -9.13 9.68 16.97
N ILE A 28 -8.00 9.88 16.29
CA ILE A 28 -6.93 10.83 16.68
C ILE A 28 -6.88 12.12 15.85
N GLY A 29 -7.64 12.20 14.75
CA GLY A 29 -7.64 13.39 13.90
C GLY A 29 -8.84 13.49 12.99
N ILE A 30 -9.08 14.69 12.47
CA ILE A 30 -10.19 15.02 11.57
C ILE A 30 -9.68 15.91 10.45
N GLN A 31 -9.91 15.51 9.20
CA GLN A 31 -9.69 16.39 8.06
C GLN A 31 -10.91 17.29 7.85
N ILE A 32 -10.68 18.59 7.65
CA ILE A 32 -11.72 19.53 7.24
C ILE A 32 -11.60 19.72 5.73
N GLU A 33 -12.73 19.57 5.02
CA GLU A 33 -12.80 19.64 3.55
C GLU A 33 -11.90 18.61 2.84
N ASN A 34 -11.93 18.60 1.50
CA ASN A 34 -11.08 17.77 0.67
C ASN A 34 -10.66 18.55 -0.57
N GLU A 35 -9.35 18.71 -0.79
CA GLU A 35 -8.76 19.41 -1.96
C GLU A 35 -9.34 20.80 -2.26
N TYR A 36 -9.93 21.45 -1.26
CA TYR A 36 -10.63 22.72 -1.41
C TYR A 36 -9.67 23.85 -1.79
N GLY A 37 -9.93 24.48 -2.94
CA GLY A 37 -9.09 25.48 -3.59
C GLY A 37 -8.20 24.93 -4.70
N HIS A 38 -8.02 23.60 -4.77
CA HIS A 38 -7.37 22.89 -5.88
C HIS A 38 -8.44 22.36 -6.84
N CYS A 39 -9.23 21.38 -6.40
CA CYS A 39 -10.29 20.73 -7.19
C CYS A 39 -11.65 21.46 -7.04
N GLY A 40 -11.62 22.80 -7.10
CA GLY A 40 -12.78 23.68 -6.91
C GLY A 40 -12.87 24.32 -5.52
N GLY A 41 -13.89 25.15 -5.30
CA GLY A 41 -14.06 25.92 -4.04
C GLY A 41 -13.68 27.40 -4.16
N LEU A 42 -13.82 28.14 -3.05
CA LEU A 42 -13.44 29.55 -2.97
C LEU A 42 -11.92 29.68 -2.74
N LEU A 43 -11.33 30.72 -3.34
CA LEU A 43 -9.92 31.04 -3.23
C LEU A 43 -9.69 32.21 -2.26
N GLY A 44 -8.42 32.47 -1.93
CA GLY A 44 -8.00 33.63 -1.14
C GLY A 44 -8.66 33.71 0.24
N ASP A 45 -8.93 34.93 0.71
CA ASP A 45 -9.47 35.19 2.05
C ASP A 45 -10.84 34.54 2.29
N ASP A 46 -11.69 34.47 1.25
CA ASP A 46 -13.00 33.82 1.34
C ASP A 46 -12.87 32.31 1.55
N GLY A 47 -11.91 31.67 0.88
CA GLY A 47 -11.58 30.26 1.10
C GLY A 47 -11.04 30.01 2.50
N VAL A 48 -10.15 30.88 3.00
CA VAL A 48 -9.63 30.81 4.37
C VAL A 48 -10.75 30.98 5.40
N LEU A 49 -11.67 31.92 5.18
CA LEU A 49 -12.82 32.14 6.06
C LEU A 49 -13.77 30.93 6.05
N HIS A 50 -13.97 30.30 4.90
CA HIS A 50 -14.75 29.08 4.76
C HIS A 50 -14.19 27.95 5.63
N MET A 51 -12.91 27.62 5.44
CA MET A 51 -12.21 26.58 6.18
C MET A 51 -12.27 26.81 7.69
N ARG A 52 -11.93 28.04 8.13
CA ARG A 52 -12.01 28.42 9.56
C ARG A 52 -13.43 28.30 10.12
N THR A 53 -14.44 28.59 9.31
CA THR A 53 -15.85 28.47 9.72
C THR A 53 -16.24 27.01 9.93
N LEU A 54 -15.87 26.10 9.02
CA LEU A 54 -16.12 24.67 9.18
C LEU A 54 -15.37 24.08 10.39
N THR A 55 -14.10 24.45 10.57
CA THR A 55 -13.33 24.04 11.76
C THR A 55 -14.00 24.52 13.05
N ARG A 56 -14.45 25.78 13.10
CA ARG A 56 -15.18 26.31 14.26
C ARG A 56 -16.46 25.52 14.52
N ILE A 57 -17.25 25.26 13.48
CA ILE A 57 -18.49 24.46 13.60
C ILE A 57 -18.19 23.08 14.20
N ALA A 58 -17.16 22.38 13.72
CA ALA A 58 -16.75 21.09 14.28
C ALA A 58 -16.42 21.20 15.78
N ARG A 59 -15.61 22.18 16.16
CA ARG A 59 -15.24 22.42 17.56
C ARG A 59 -16.44 22.78 18.45
N ASP A 60 -17.32 23.65 17.97
CA ASP A 60 -18.54 24.07 18.70
C ASP A 60 -19.52 22.90 18.93
N ILE A 61 -19.52 21.91 18.04
CA ILE A 61 -20.31 20.68 18.20
C ILE A 61 -19.71 19.76 19.28
N GLY A 62 -18.38 19.74 19.41
CA GLY A 62 -17.67 18.94 20.41
C GLY A 62 -16.60 18.00 19.86
N PHE A 63 -16.30 18.07 18.55
CA PHE A 63 -15.18 17.33 17.96
C PHE A 63 -13.86 17.81 18.55
N ASP A 64 -13.23 16.93 19.30
CA ASP A 64 -12.07 17.21 20.13
C ASP A 64 -11.08 16.06 19.94
N VAL A 65 -10.11 16.34 19.08
CA VAL A 65 -9.11 15.39 18.58
C VAL A 65 -7.73 16.04 18.66
N PRO A 66 -6.66 15.24 18.82
CA PRO A 66 -5.28 15.74 18.85
C PRO A 66 -4.92 16.68 17.70
N TYR A 67 -5.40 16.42 16.49
CA TYR A 67 -5.09 17.28 15.35
C TYR A 67 -6.21 17.38 14.30
N PHE A 68 -6.21 18.50 13.59
CA PHE A 68 -7.06 18.72 12.42
C PHE A 68 -6.18 18.88 11.19
N THR A 69 -6.55 18.24 10.08
CA THR A 69 -5.81 18.28 8.83
C THR A 69 -6.59 18.98 7.72
N ALA A 70 -5.88 19.32 6.65
CA ALA A 70 -6.43 19.74 5.36
C ALA A 70 -5.46 19.32 4.25
N THR A 71 -5.97 19.11 3.04
CA THR A 71 -5.15 18.90 1.84
C THR A 71 -4.13 20.03 1.68
N GLY A 72 -2.87 19.66 1.41
CA GLY A 72 -1.78 20.61 1.21
C GLY A 72 -1.28 20.78 -0.23
N TRP A 73 -1.58 19.86 -1.16
CA TRP A 73 -1.09 19.95 -2.55
C TRP A 73 -1.97 20.86 -3.43
N GLY A 74 -1.47 21.18 -4.63
CA GLY A 74 -2.24 21.91 -5.65
C GLY A 74 -2.66 23.33 -5.27
N GLY A 75 -2.10 23.88 -4.20
CA GLY A 75 -2.52 25.17 -3.64
C GLY A 75 -3.83 25.13 -2.86
N ALA A 76 -4.32 23.94 -2.48
CA ALA A 76 -5.49 23.79 -1.61
C ALA A 76 -5.35 24.61 -0.31
N ILE A 77 -6.45 25.19 0.17
CA ILE A 77 -6.48 26.13 1.28
C ILE A 77 -6.48 25.38 2.62
N THR A 78 -5.36 25.45 3.35
CA THR A 78 -5.24 24.75 4.65
C THR A 78 -5.81 25.55 5.83
N ALA A 79 -5.86 26.88 5.69
CA ALA A 79 -6.26 27.84 6.73
C ALA A 79 -5.57 27.68 8.09
N GLY A 80 -4.36 27.11 8.11
CA GLY A 80 -3.56 26.87 9.31
C GLY A 80 -3.79 25.52 9.99
N LEU A 81 -4.60 24.64 9.41
CA LEU A 81 -4.69 23.22 9.80
C LEU A 81 -3.44 22.47 9.32
N LEU A 82 -3.19 21.27 9.86
CA LEU A 82 -2.03 20.47 9.45
C LEU A 82 -2.15 20.06 7.98
N PRO A 83 -1.23 20.48 7.10
CA PRO A 83 -1.24 20.06 5.72
C PRO A 83 -0.87 18.58 5.62
N VAL A 84 -1.67 17.81 4.89
CA VAL A 84 -1.32 16.45 4.47
C VAL A 84 -1.10 16.45 2.96
N MET A 85 -0.13 15.64 2.52
CA MET A 85 0.30 15.54 1.13
C MET A 85 -0.17 14.24 0.48
N GLY A 86 -0.13 14.17 -0.84
CA GLY A 86 -0.40 12.96 -1.61
C GLY A 86 0.75 12.60 -2.54
N GLY A 87 0.65 11.45 -3.19
CA GLY A 87 1.46 11.16 -4.37
C GLY A 87 1.20 9.78 -4.94
N TYR A 88 1.23 9.63 -6.26
CA TYR A 88 0.92 8.36 -6.92
C TYR A 88 2.01 7.94 -7.89
N CYS A 89 2.12 6.61 -8.09
CA CYS A 89 3.08 6.04 -9.02
C CYS A 89 2.70 6.27 -10.50
N GLU A 90 1.45 6.65 -10.75
CA GLU A 90 0.83 6.83 -12.07
C GLU A 90 -0.48 7.62 -11.90
N ALA A 91 -1.04 8.17 -12.98
CA ALA A 91 -2.21 9.05 -12.93
C ALA A 91 -3.40 8.45 -13.71
N PRO A 92 -4.34 7.75 -13.05
CA PRO A 92 -5.51 7.18 -13.72
C PRO A 92 -6.53 8.24 -14.16
N TRP A 93 -6.47 9.44 -13.58
CA TRP A 93 -7.28 10.61 -13.96
C TRP A 93 -6.71 11.40 -15.15
N ASP A 94 -5.47 11.15 -15.56
CA ASP A 94 -4.86 11.85 -16.70
C ASP A 94 -5.74 11.70 -17.97
N PRO A 95 -6.00 12.78 -18.73
CA PRO A 95 -6.88 12.70 -19.89
C PRO A 95 -6.27 11.98 -21.10
N ARG A 96 -4.94 11.77 -21.11
CA ARG A 96 -4.23 11.12 -22.22
C ARG A 96 -4.50 9.61 -22.22
N ILE A 97 -4.43 9.01 -23.40
CA ILE A 97 -4.53 7.54 -23.59
C ILE A 97 -3.17 6.90 -23.95
N THR A 98 -2.09 7.61 -23.63
CA THR A 98 -0.70 7.20 -23.89
C THR A 98 0.03 6.91 -22.58
N PRO A 99 1.23 6.30 -22.63
CA PRO A 99 2.18 6.40 -21.52
C PRO A 99 2.38 7.87 -21.12
N ILE A 100 2.61 8.11 -19.83
CA ILE A 100 2.93 9.43 -19.27
C ILE A 100 4.38 9.48 -18.80
N GLU A 101 4.82 10.67 -18.45
CA GLU A 101 6.16 10.96 -17.98
C GLU A 101 6.48 10.21 -16.68
N PRO A 102 7.75 9.87 -16.41
CA PRO A 102 8.14 9.22 -15.17
C PRO A 102 7.83 10.11 -13.95
N SER A 103 7.25 9.50 -12.92
CA SER A 103 6.83 10.24 -11.72
C SER A 103 8.01 10.79 -10.90
N GLY A 104 7.87 12.03 -10.43
CA GLY A 104 8.77 12.65 -9.45
C GLY A 104 8.73 12.03 -8.06
N ASN A 105 7.75 11.15 -7.78
CA ASN A 105 7.62 10.46 -6.49
C ASN A 105 8.75 9.46 -6.17
N TYR A 106 9.65 9.22 -7.13
CA TYR A 106 10.85 8.40 -6.97
C TYR A 106 12.14 9.22 -6.80
N ILE A 107 12.02 10.55 -6.63
CA ILE A 107 13.12 11.47 -6.39
C ILE A 107 13.13 11.90 -4.93
N PHE A 108 14.30 11.84 -4.28
CA PHE A 108 14.48 12.48 -2.98
C PHE A 108 14.49 13.99 -3.17
N THR A 109 13.51 14.69 -2.59
CA THR A 109 13.35 16.14 -2.75
C THR A 109 12.73 16.77 -1.51
N HIS A 110 13.03 18.05 -1.28
CA HIS A 110 12.32 18.85 -0.27
C HIS A 110 10.96 19.37 -0.77
N GLU A 111 10.69 19.25 -2.08
CA GLU A 111 9.38 19.56 -2.65
C GLU A 111 8.34 18.56 -2.17
N ARG A 112 7.22 19.09 -1.66
CA ARG A 112 6.13 18.26 -1.12
C ARG A 112 4.93 18.19 -2.05
N ASN A 113 4.85 19.10 -3.03
CA ASN A 113 3.71 19.21 -3.93
C ASN A 113 3.82 18.15 -5.04
N ASP A 114 2.77 17.34 -5.23
CA ASP A 114 2.68 16.43 -6.37
C ASP A 114 1.87 17.10 -7.47
N HIS A 115 2.51 17.34 -8.62
CA HIS A 115 1.92 18.03 -9.76
C HIS A 115 0.98 17.15 -10.59
N SER A 116 0.97 15.84 -10.35
CA SER A 116 0.13 14.89 -11.08
C SER A 116 -1.27 14.76 -10.48
N ILE A 117 -1.47 14.98 -9.18
CA ILE A 117 -2.77 14.80 -8.52
C ILE A 117 -3.77 15.87 -8.94
N GLY A 118 -4.94 15.43 -9.42
CA GLY A 118 -5.98 16.34 -9.90
C GLY A 118 -5.54 17.12 -11.15
N SER A 119 -4.59 16.61 -11.93
CA SER A 119 -4.07 17.26 -13.14
C SER A 119 -5.15 17.52 -14.20
N ASP A 120 -6.27 16.81 -14.09
CA ASP A 120 -7.48 16.97 -14.87
C ASP A 120 -8.26 18.27 -14.52
N TYR A 121 -7.94 18.91 -13.39
CA TYR A 121 -8.40 20.26 -12.98
C TYR A 121 -7.33 21.35 -13.20
N GLY A 122 -6.10 21.00 -13.60
CA GLY A 122 -4.98 21.90 -13.86
C GLY A 122 -3.80 21.72 -12.89
N ILE A 123 -2.62 22.21 -13.27
CA ILE A 123 -1.39 22.12 -12.46
C ILE A 123 -1.17 23.44 -11.71
N ASN A 124 -1.03 23.36 -10.38
CA ASN A 124 -0.65 24.50 -9.54
C ASN A 124 0.57 24.15 -8.69
N GLU A 125 1.67 24.84 -8.97
CA GLU A 125 2.96 24.61 -8.32
C GLU A 125 3.08 25.28 -6.94
N THR A 126 2.16 26.18 -6.58
CA THR A 126 2.28 27.01 -5.37
C THR A 126 1.50 26.42 -4.19
N LEU A 127 2.18 26.19 -3.07
CA LEU A 127 1.54 25.82 -1.80
C LEU A 127 0.86 27.04 -1.15
N SER A 128 -0.30 26.82 -0.51
CA SER A 128 -1.01 27.87 0.24
C SER A 128 -0.44 28.10 1.66
N PHE A 129 0.59 27.36 2.05
CA PHE A 129 1.21 27.38 3.38
C PHE A 129 2.73 27.35 3.27
N ASP A 130 3.40 27.72 4.35
CA ASP A 130 4.86 27.62 4.49
C ASP A 130 5.25 26.22 4.99
N PRO A 131 5.86 25.37 4.16
CA PRO A 131 6.19 23.99 4.53
C PRO A 131 7.21 23.88 5.66
N SER A 132 7.99 24.93 5.94
CA SER A 132 8.95 24.93 7.06
C SER A 132 8.26 24.98 8.44
N LYS A 133 6.98 25.38 8.50
CA LYS A 133 6.22 25.51 9.75
C LYS A 133 5.46 24.24 10.14
N PHE A 134 5.44 23.23 9.28
CA PHE A 134 4.65 22.02 9.47
C PHE A 134 5.49 20.77 9.20
N PRO A 135 5.27 19.68 9.96
CA PRO A 135 5.89 18.40 9.63
C PRO A 135 5.43 17.94 8.24
N TYR A 136 6.26 17.13 7.57
CA TYR A 136 5.87 16.51 6.32
C TYR A 136 5.04 15.25 6.60
N LEU A 137 3.77 15.27 6.26
CA LEU A 137 2.82 14.18 6.46
C LEU A 137 2.15 13.85 5.12
N THR A 138 1.86 12.58 4.84
CA THR A 138 1.00 12.18 3.71
C THR A 138 -0.33 11.63 4.23
N ALA A 139 -1.41 11.84 3.46
CA ALA A 139 -2.69 11.17 3.68
C ALA A 139 -3.12 10.37 2.44
N GLU A 140 -2.70 10.82 1.25
CA GLU A 140 -3.10 10.26 -0.04
C GLU A 140 -1.89 9.81 -0.85
N LEU A 141 -0.98 9.07 -0.21
CA LEU A 141 0.03 8.33 -0.97
C LEU A 141 -0.66 7.11 -1.61
N GLY A 142 -0.52 6.93 -2.91
CA GLY A 142 -1.11 5.80 -3.64
C GLY A 142 -0.73 4.47 -3.02
N GLY A 143 -1.65 3.83 -2.31
CA GLY A 143 -1.50 2.45 -1.83
C GLY A 143 -1.72 1.42 -2.94
N GLY A 144 -2.29 1.88 -4.05
CA GLY A 144 -2.54 1.16 -5.29
C GLY A 144 -2.94 2.19 -6.34
N LEU A 145 -3.70 1.78 -7.34
CA LEU A 145 -4.32 2.67 -8.32
C LEU A 145 -5.72 2.18 -8.67
N GLN A 146 -6.68 3.10 -8.66
CA GLN A 146 -7.97 2.81 -9.27
C GLN A 146 -7.83 2.70 -10.78
N VAL A 147 -8.37 1.63 -11.34
CA VAL A 147 -8.50 1.46 -12.78
C VAL A 147 -9.73 2.23 -13.25
N THR A 148 -9.56 3.04 -14.30
CA THR A 148 -10.66 3.74 -14.96
C THR A 148 -10.96 3.11 -16.31
N HIS A 149 -12.11 3.41 -16.90
CA HIS A 149 -12.46 2.89 -18.23
C HIS A 149 -11.40 3.25 -19.27
N ARG A 150 -10.92 4.51 -19.25
CA ARG A 150 -9.98 5.07 -20.23
C ARG A 150 -8.51 4.81 -19.92
N ARG A 151 -8.12 4.63 -18.65
CA ARG A 151 -6.72 4.38 -18.25
C ARG A 151 -6.62 3.20 -17.30
N ARG A 152 -5.88 2.17 -17.73
CA ARG A 152 -5.74 0.90 -17.01
C ARG A 152 -4.28 0.60 -16.66
N PRO A 153 -3.68 1.41 -15.78
CA PRO A 153 -2.34 1.15 -15.31
C PRO A 153 -2.30 -0.05 -14.37
N ILE A 154 -1.13 -0.66 -14.25
CA ILE A 154 -0.88 -1.76 -13.33
C ILE A 154 0.16 -1.29 -12.31
N ALA A 155 -0.31 -1.05 -11.09
CA ALA A 155 0.57 -0.84 -9.95
C ALA A 155 1.03 -2.18 -9.36
N THR A 156 2.28 -2.20 -8.91
CA THR A 156 2.93 -3.32 -8.22
C THR A 156 3.45 -2.88 -6.86
N GLY A 157 3.72 -3.82 -5.97
CA GLY A 157 4.24 -3.52 -4.64
C GLY A 157 5.54 -2.71 -4.68
N ARG A 158 6.41 -2.96 -5.66
CA ARG A 158 7.66 -2.18 -5.82
C ARG A 158 7.41 -0.72 -6.18
N ASP A 159 6.38 -0.43 -6.99
CA ASP A 159 6.02 0.94 -7.34
C ASP A 159 5.68 1.75 -6.08
N ILE A 160 4.95 1.16 -5.14
CA ILE A 160 4.52 1.80 -3.90
C ILE A 160 5.61 1.74 -2.82
N GLY A 161 6.37 0.65 -2.73
CA GLY A 161 7.45 0.46 -1.77
C GLY A 161 8.58 1.47 -1.97
N ALA A 162 9.04 1.64 -3.21
CA ALA A 162 10.08 2.62 -3.55
C ALA A 162 9.60 4.06 -3.32
N MET A 163 8.37 4.38 -3.73
CA MET A 163 7.75 5.69 -3.49
C MET A 163 7.66 5.98 -1.98
N SER A 164 7.19 5.02 -1.18
CA SER A 164 7.09 5.16 0.28
C SER A 164 8.45 5.38 0.93
N LEU A 165 9.47 4.61 0.53
CA LEU A 165 10.84 4.79 1.00
C LEU A 165 11.37 6.19 0.65
N VAL A 166 11.11 6.66 -0.57
CA VAL A 166 11.51 8.00 -1.01
C VAL A 166 10.85 9.09 -0.18
N LYS A 167 9.56 8.95 0.18
CA LYS A 167 8.89 9.91 1.06
C LYS A 167 9.52 9.95 2.46
N ILE A 168 9.83 8.79 3.05
CA ILE A 168 10.51 8.71 4.35
C ILE A 168 11.89 9.39 4.28
N GLY A 169 12.71 9.03 3.29
CA GLY A 169 14.05 9.61 3.11
C GLY A 169 14.00 11.13 2.85
N SER A 170 12.93 11.60 2.18
CA SER A 170 12.68 13.02 1.92
C SER A 170 12.16 13.82 3.13
N GLY A 171 11.97 13.17 4.29
CA GLY A 171 11.58 13.86 5.52
C GLY A 171 10.15 13.61 5.99
N ALA A 172 9.38 12.72 5.34
CA ALA A 172 8.04 12.40 5.80
C ALA A 172 8.09 11.74 7.19
N ASN A 173 7.24 12.21 8.10
CA ASN A 173 7.07 11.71 9.47
C ASN A 173 5.76 10.96 9.67
N LEU A 174 4.90 10.95 8.65
CA LEU A 174 3.69 10.15 8.61
C LEU A 174 3.43 9.72 7.17
N LEU A 175 3.21 8.42 6.98
CA LEU A 175 2.74 7.85 5.72
C LEU A 175 1.27 7.44 5.85
N GLY A 176 0.40 8.20 5.19
CA GLY A 176 -1.01 7.85 4.96
C GLY A 176 -1.21 7.45 3.51
N TYR A 177 -2.03 6.42 3.31
CA TYR A 177 -2.25 5.79 2.01
C TYR A 177 -3.70 5.89 1.55
N TYR A 178 -3.87 6.24 0.27
CA TYR A 178 -5.14 6.19 -0.44
C TYR A 178 -5.01 5.23 -1.64
N MET A 179 -5.76 4.14 -1.75
CA MET A 179 -6.49 3.45 -0.67
C MET A 179 -5.59 2.43 0.02
N TYR A 180 -5.82 2.22 1.31
CA TYR A 180 -5.26 1.06 2.01
C TYR A 180 -6.13 -0.21 1.84
N SER A 181 -7.45 0.00 1.71
CA SER A 181 -8.42 -0.99 1.24
C SER A 181 -9.55 -0.22 0.57
N GLY A 182 -9.89 -0.54 -0.67
CA GLY A 182 -10.92 0.20 -1.40
C GLY A 182 -12.31 -0.46 -1.33
N GLY A 183 -12.39 -1.77 -1.50
CA GLY A 183 -13.63 -2.55 -1.31
C GLY A 183 -14.60 -2.46 -2.50
N THR A 184 -15.90 -2.34 -2.20
CA THR A 184 -16.97 -2.37 -3.21
C THR A 184 -17.94 -1.21 -2.97
N ASN A 185 -18.22 -0.44 -4.01
CA ASN A 185 -19.26 0.59 -4.02
C ASN A 185 -20.62 -0.03 -3.67
N PRO A 186 -21.32 0.45 -2.63
CA PRO A 186 -22.60 -0.12 -2.26
C PRO A 186 -23.68 0.20 -3.31
N LYS A 187 -24.71 -0.65 -3.39
CA LYS A 187 -25.86 -0.38 -4.26
C LYS A 187 -26.56 0.90 -3.82
N GLY A 188 -26.54 1.92 -4.67
CA GLY A 188 -27.26 3.16 -4.41
C GLY A 188 -28.78 2.99 -4.53
N LYS A 189 -29.54 3.87 -3.87
CA LYS A 189 -31.01 3.78 -3.81
C LYS A 189 -31.71 4.23 -5.09
N ARG A 190 -31.05 5.03 -5.92
CA ARG A 190 -31.63 5.68 -7.10
C ARG A 190 -30.72 5.60 -8.33
N THR A 191 -29.41 5.64 -8.09
CA THR A 191 -28.34 5.58 -9.08
C THR A 191 -27.24 4.68 -8.54
N THR A 192 -26.25 4.37 -9.36
CA THR A 192 -24.96 3.86 -8.91
C THR A 192 -24.25 4.94 -8.06
N LEU A 193 -23.24 4.53 -7.29
CA LEU A 193 -22.43 5.42 -6.45
C LEU A 193 -20.99 5.60 -6.97
N GLN A 194 -20.70 5.09 -8.16
CA GLN A 194 -19.40 5.28 -8.80
C GLN A 194 -19.17 6.75 -9.18
N GLU A 195 -17.90 7.15 -9.21
CA GLU A 195 -17.46 8.32 -9.98
C GLU A 195 -17.60 8.02 -11.47
N SER A 196 -18.14 8.96 -12.23
CA SER A 196 -18.51 8.76 -13.63
C SER A 196 -18.64 10.04 -14.42
N ARG A 197 -18.53 9.91 -15.73
CA ARG A 197 -18.81 11.00 -16.67
C ARG A 197 -20.25 11.49 -16.59
N SER A 198 -21.18 10.61 -16.19
CA SER A 198 -22.57 10.97 -15.99
C SER A 198 -22.79 11.85 -14.74
N SER A 199 -21.91 11.75 -13.75
CA SER A 199 -21.91 12.57 -12.52
C SER A 199 -21.04 13.83 -12.61
N GLY A 200 -20.24 13.95 -13.67
CA GLY A 200 -19.40 15.14 -13.93
C GLY A 200 -17.89 14.85 -13.96
N ASP A 201 -17.47 13.61 -13.71
CA ASP A 201 -16.07 13.21 -13.75
C ASP A 201 -15.54 13.04 -15.18
N ILE A 202 -14.22 12.98 -15.35
CA ILE A 202 -13.62 12.84 -16.69
C ILE A 202 -13.54 11.38 -17.13
N ASN A 203 -13.50 10.46 -16.17
CA ASN A 203 -13.40 9.03 -16.38
C ASN A 203 -14.50 8.27 -15.63
N ASP A 204 -14.85 7.09 -16.15
CA ASP A 204 -15.76 6.17 -15.48
C ASP A 204 -14.97 5.18 -14.64
N LEU A 205 -15.36 5.02 -13.38
CA LEU A 205 -14.96 3.91 -12.53
C LEU A 205 -15.87 2.70 -12.75
N PRO A 206 -15.47 1.49 -12.29
CA PRO A 206 -16.40 0.38 -12.19
C PRO A 206 -17.59 0.73 -11.30
N VAL A 207 -18.74 0.12 -11.57
CA VAL A 207 -19.99 0.34 -10.84
C VAL A 207 -19.90 -0.16 -9.42
N MET A 208 -19.26 -1.30 -9.24
CA MET A 208 -19.17 -2.01 -7.97
C MET A 208 -17.74 -2.06 -7.49
N SER A 209 -16.78 -2.53 -8.30
CA SER A 209 -15.41 -2.68 -7.80
C SER A 209 -14.75 -1.34 -7.51
N TYR A 210 -14.26 -1.20 -6.28
CA TYR A 210 -13.34 -0.17 -5.87
C TYR A 210 -12.10 -0.83 -5.27
N ASP A 211 -11.66 -1.96 -5.84
CA ASP A 211 -10.49 -2.72 -5.36
C ASP A 211 -9.23 -1.84 -5.21
N PHE A 212 -9.09 -0.84 -6.09
CA PHE A 212 -7.98 0.11 -6.14
C PHE A 212 -6.60 -0.55 -6.32
N ARG A 213 -6.55 -1.87 -6.52
CA ARG A 213 -5.34 -2.67 -6.32
C ARG A 213 -4.63 -2.33 -5.00
N ALA A 214 -5.43 -2.04 -3.97
CA ALA A 214 -4.97 -1.60 -2.67
C ALA A 214 -4.15 -2.70 -1.96
N PRO A 215 -3.41 -2.36 -0.88
CA PRO A 215 -2.72 -3.33 -0.04
C PRO A 215 -3.64 -4.47 0.42
N ILE A 216 -4.84 -4.13 0.87
CA ILE A 216 -5.91 -5.09 1.14
C ILE A 216 -6.91 -5.00 -0.01
N ARG A 217 -6.93 -6.05 -0.84
CA ARG A 217 -7.77 -6.18 -2.03
C ARG A 217 -9.25 -6.28 -1.68
N GLU A 218 -10.09 -6.14 -2.69
CA GLU A 218 -11.55 -6.03 -2.55
C GLU A 218 -12.13 -7.11 -1.65
N TYR A 219 -11.70 -8.37 -1.77
CA TYR A 219 -12.24 -9.49 -0.98
C TYR A 219 -11.38 -9.89 0.23
N GLY A 220 -10.46 -9.02 0.66
CA GLY A 220 -9.64 -9.22 1.85
C GLY A 220 -8.27 -9.87 1.60
N GLN A 221 -7.92 -10.15 0.34
CA GLN A 221 -6.59 -10.67 0.01
C GLN A 221 -5.52 -9.63 0.30
N LEU A 222 -4.38 -10.08 0.84
CA LEU A 222 -3.22 -9.22 1.03
C LEU A 222 -2.38 -9.22 -0.26
N GLY A 223 -2.28 -8.06 -0.91
CA GLY A 223 -1.49 -7.88 -2.11
C GLY A 223 0.02 -7.81 -1.84
N ASP A 224 0.81 -7.81 -2.91
CA ASP A 224 2.26 -7.54 -2.85
C ASP A 224 2.57 -6.18 -2.23
N THR A 225 1.72 -5.18 -2.48
CA THR A 225 1.84 -3.83 -1.94
C THR A 225 1.68 -3.80 -0.42
N TYR A 226 0.82 -4.65 0.15
CA TYR A 226 0.75 -4.81 1.60
C TYR A 226 2.07 -5.30 2.19
N ARG A 227 2.75 -6.24 1.53
CA ARG A 227 4.03 -6.79 2.01
C ARG A 227 5.10 -5.70 2.06
N GLU A 228 5.17 -4.84 1.05
CA GLU A 228 6.11 -3.72 0.99
C GLU A 228 5.81 -2.65 2.05
N ILE A 229 4.56 -2.21 2.19
CA ILE A 229 4.18 -1.21 3.19
C ILE A 229 4.34 -1.77 4.61
N LYS A 230 3.95 -3.02 4.86
CA LYS A 230 4.10 -3.69 6.17
C LYS A 230 5.56 -3.73 6.59
N LEU A 231 6.47 -4.07 5.68
CA LEU A 231 7.91 -4.10 5.94
C LEU A 231 8.41 -2.73 6.45
N LEU A 232 8.03 -1.63 5.78
CA LEU A 232 8.36 -0.27 6.25
C LEU A 232 7.64 0.08 7.56
N SER A 233 6.39 -0.33 7.72
CA SER A 233 5.58 -0.05 8.92
C SER A 233 6.13 -0.76 10.16
N MET A 234 6.66 -1.97 10.03
CA MET A 234 7.34 -2.68 11.12
C MET A 234 8.56 -1.90 11.60
N PHE A 235 9.36 -1.35 10.67
CA PHE A 235 10.49 -0.50 11.01
C PHE A 235 10.02 0.78 11.72
N LEU A 236 9.07 1.51 11.12
CA LEU A 236 8.56 2.75 11.68
C LEU A 236 7.90 2.55 13.05
N ARG A 237 7.32 1.38 13.34
CA ARG A 237 6.72 1.09 14.64
C ARG A 237 7.72 1.10 15.78
N ASP A 238 8.92 0.55 15.57
CA ASP A 238 9.93 0.41 16.62
C ASP A 238 11.01 1.51 16.57
N PHE A 239 11.26 2.10 15.40
CA PHE A 239 12.33 3.09 15.18
C PHE A 239 11.82 4.48 14.75
N GLY A 240 10.52 4.62 14.47
CA GLY A 240 9.96 5.85 13.89
C GLY A 240 9.98 7.06 14.84
N SER A 241 9.98 6.85 16.16
CA SER A 241 10.07 7.96 17.13
C SER A 241 11.38 8.72 16.98
N ASP A 242 12.52 7.99 16.95
CA ASP A 242 13.83 8.59 16.74
C ASP A 242 13.96 9.18 15.34
N LEU A 243 13.43 8.49 14.33
CA LEU A 243 13.44 8.97 12.95
C LEU A 243 12.74 10.34 12.82
N CYS A 244 11.63 10.57 13.54
CA CYS A 244 10.90 11.84 13.49
C CYS A 244 11.71 13.04 13.99
N GLU A 245 12.76 12.82 14.79
CA GLU A 245 13.67 13.86 15.28
C GLU A 245 14.85 14.13 14.33
N MET A 246 14.98 13.34 13.27
CA MET A 246 16.07 13.42 12.30
C MET A 246 15.79 14.38 11.15
N ASP A 247 16.70 15.33 10.94
CA ASP A 247 16.71 16.21 9.78
C ASP A 247 17.03 15.45 8.50
N THR A 248 16.53 15.94 7.37
CA THR A 248 16.78 15.39 6.04
C THR A 248 17.89 16.17 5.33
N TYR A 249 18.88 15.45 4.81
CA TYR A 249 19.96 15.95 3.98
C TYR A 249 19.94 15.23 2.64
N ILE A 250 19.79 15.99 1.56
CA ILE A 250 19.78 15.48 0.18
C ILE A 250 21.03 16.04 -0.51
N PRO A 251 21.93 15.19 -1.07
CA PRO A 251 23.10 15.67 -1.80
C PRO A 251 22.70 16.61 -2.95
N VAL A 252 23.45 17.69 -3.15
CA VAL A 252 23.15 18.71 -4.17
C VAL A 252 23.33 18.18 -5.59
N GLU A 253 24.13 17.13 -5.72
CA GLU A 253 24.41 16.40 -6.95
C GLU A 253 23.35 15.34 -7.30
N ASN A 254 22.39 15.07 -6.41
CA ASN A 254 21.32 14.13 -6.72
C ASN A 254 20.56 14.57 -7.97
N PRO A 255 20.22 13.64 -8.87
CA PRO A 255 19.43 13.98 -10.03
C PRO A 255 18.01 14.37 -9.60
N LEU A 256 17.56 15.54 -10.04
CA LEU A 256 16.20 16.04 -9.79
C LEU A 256 15.20 15.66 -10.90
N LEU A 257 15.70 15.22 -12.05
CA LEU A 257 14.87 14.83 -13.19
C LEU A 257 14.51 13.34 -13.10
N PRO A 258 13.22 12.97 -13.09
CA PRO A 258 12.77 11.58 -13.05
C PRO A 258 13.31 10.70 -14.18
N GLU A 259 13.61 11.29 -15.34
CA GLU A 259 14.14 10.61 -16.52
C GLU A 259 15.62 10.22 -16.39
N ASN A 260 16.33 10.73 -15.37
CA ASN A 260 17.71 10.33 -15.14
C ASN A 260 17.76 8.84 -14.77
N SER A 261 18.35 8.05 -15.66
CA SER A 261 18.50 6.60 -15.50
C SER A 261 19.95 6.16 -15.24
N ARG A 262 20.82 7.09 -14.86
CA ARG A 262 22.28 6.90 -14.80
C ARG A 262 22.86 7.08 -13.42
N ASP A 263 22.36 8.05 -12.67
CA ASP A 263 22.94 8.46 -11.39
C ASP A 263 22.14 7.86 -10.23
N LEU A 264 22.87 7.38 -9.22
CA LEU A 264 22.26 6.82 -8.01
C LEU A 264 21.66 7.95 -7.16
N ARG A 265 20.43 7.75 -6.67
CA ARG A 265 19.75 8.71 -5.80
C ARG A 265 19.92 8.31 -4.35
N THR A 266 20.37 9.24 -3.50
CA THR A 266 20.56 8.97 -2.06
C THR A 266 20.00 10.08 -1.19
N SER A 267 19.61 9.80 0.05
CA SER A 267 19.31 10.83 1.04
C SER A 267 19.71 10.36 2.43
N VAL A 268 19.87 11.29 3.37
CA VAL A 268 20.26 10.97 4.75
C VAL A 268 19.26 11.59 5.70
N ARG A 269 18.67 10.77 6.58
CA ARG A 269 17.97 11.25 7.79
C ARG A 269 18.93 11.12 8.95
N ARG A 270 19.27 12.21 9.65
CA ARG A 270 20.14 12.13 10.84
C ARG A 270 19.87 13.18 11.92
N THR A 271 20.29 12.84 13.14
CA THR A 271 20.44 13.79 14.25
C THR A 271 21.88 13.67 14.77
N GLY A 272 22.65 14.74 14.67
CA GLY A 272 24.08 14.71 14.95
C GLY A 272 24.80 13.69 14.05
N ASN A 273 25.39 12.66 14.66
CA ASN A 273 26.21 11.65 13.98
C ASN A 273 25.51 10.30 13.78
N ARG A 274 24.23 10.16 14.10
CA ARG A 274 23.48 8.90 13.92
C ARG A 274 22.29 9.08 12.99
N GLY A 275 21.92 8.03 12.28
CA GLY A 275 20.79 8.09 11.37
C GLY A 275 20.76 6.97 10.36
N TYR A 276 20.15 7.27 9.21
CA TYR A 276 19.95 6.35 8.10
C TYR A 276 20.29 7.00 6.78
N ILE A 277 20.99 6.27 5.91
CA ILE A 277 21.10 6.60 4.48
C ILE A 277 20.06 5.80 3.70
N PHE A 278 19.32 6.48 2.84
CA PHE A 278 18.32 5.92 1.94
C PHE A 278 18.88 5.93 0.53
N VAL A 279 18.61 4.87 -0.22
CA VAL A 279 19.07 4.68 -1.58
C VAL A 279 17.87 4.29 -2.45
N ASN A 280 17.75 4.92 -3.61
CA ASN A 280 16.75 4.57 -4.60
C ASN A 280 17.40 4.44 -5.98
N ASN A 281 17.45 3.22 -6.52
CA ASN A 281 17.80 2.90 -7.91
C ASN A 281 16.58 2.33 -8.66
N TYR A 282 15.38 2.79 -8.29
CA TYR A 282 14.12 2.40 -8.90
C TYR A 282 13.39 3.61 -9.48
N GLN A 283 12.91 3.45 -10.71
CA GLN A 283 11.98 4.35 -11.36
C GLN A 283 10.97 3.49 -12.13
N ARG A 284 9.68 3.69 -11.86
CA ARG A 284 8.62 2.94 -12.53
C ARG A 284 8.78 3.02 -14.06
N LYS A 285 8.68 1.87 -14.72
CA LYS A 285 8.78 1.70 -16.19
C LYS A 285 10.09 2.19 -16.83
N GLN A 286 11.15 2.36 -16.04
CA GLN A 286 12.47 2.68 -16.57
C GLN A 286 13.53 1.71 -16.04
N THR A 287 14.50 1.40 -16.89
CA THR A 287 15.71 0.68 -16.48
C THR A 287 16.74 1.69 -15.99
N GLN A 288 17.12 1.59 -14.73
CA GLN A 288 18.23 2.34 -14.13
C GLN A 288 19.56 1.64 -14.39
N SER A 289 20.66 2.37 -14.26
CA SER A 289 22.01 1.81 -14.42
C SER A 289 22.42 0.97 -13.21
N ASP A 290 23.26 -0.03 -13.43
CA ASP A 290 23.89 -0.77 -12.33
C ASP A 290 25.12 -0.01 -11.82
N HIS A 291 25.30 0.01 -10.50
CA HIS A 291 26.40 0.68 -9.81
C HIS A 291 27.26 -0.37 -9.09
N TRP A 292 28.42 -0.67 -9.66
CA TRP A 292 29.31 -1.72 -9.15
C TRP A 292 30.31 -1.17 -8.15
N ARG A 293 30.44 -1.85 -7.01
CA ARG A 293 31.34 -1.48 -5.91
C ARG A 293 31.16 -0.02 -5.46
N GLU A 294 29.93 0.44 -5.45
CA GLU A 294 29.54 1.76 -4.96
C GLU A 294 29.86 1.88 -3.48
N VAL A 295 30.40 3.02 -3.07
CA VAL A 295 30.83 3.23 -1.68
C VAL A 295 30.06 4.40 -1.10
N LEU A 296 28.95 4.09 -0.45
CA LEU A 296 28.06 5.10 0.13
C LEU A 296 28.80 5.94 1.19
N ARG A 297 28.76 7.27 1.03
CA ARG A 297 29.41 8.25 1.91
C ARG A 297 28.39 9.13 2.59
N ILE A 298 28.61 9.38 3.87
CA ILE A 298 27.77 10.27 4.68
C ILE A 298 28.68 11.35 5.28
N PRO A 299 28.63 12.59 4.76
CA PRO A 299 29.34 13.69 5.38
C PRO A 299 28.65 14.08 6.69
N LEU A 300 29.43 14.12 7.77
CA LEU A 300 29.04 14.54 9.11
C LEU A 300 29.91 15.72 9.56
N GLU A 301 29.48 16.42 10.61
CA GLU A 301 30.32 17.49 11.20
C GLU A 301 31.61 16.93 11.82
N SER A 302 31.58 15.69 12.32
CA SER A 302 32.73 15.04 12.94
C SER A 302 33.64 14.28 11.98
N GLY A 303 33.36 14.30 10.68
CA GLY A 303 34.08 13.52 9.68
C GLY A 303 33.15 12.88 8.65
N GLU A 304 33.53 11.74 8.08
CA GLU A 304 32.74 11.02 7.10
C GLU A 304 32.54 9.57 7.54
N ILE A 305 31.34 9.04 7.34
CA ILE A 305 31.09 7.59 7.40
C ILE A 305 31.11 7.04 5.99
N SER A 306 31.85 5.95 5.79
CA SER A 306 31.91 5.22 4.52
C SER A 306 31.53 3.77 4.75
N TYR A 307 30.58 3.27 3.96
CA TYR A 307 30.21 1.85 3.95
C TYR A 307 31.26 1.02 3.20
N PRO A 308 31.34 -0.31 3.40
CA PRO A 308 32.07 -1.17 2.49
C PRO A 308 31.50 -1.07 1.06
N PRO A 309 32.29 -1.33 0.01
CA PRO A 309 31.79 -1.32 -1.37
C PRO A 309 30.68 -2.36 -1.56
N ILE A 310 29.57 -1.94 -2.17
CA ILE A 310 28.42 -2.78 -2.49
C ILE A 310 28.04 -2.65 -3.97
N ASP A 311 27.42 -3.67 -4.52
CA ASP A 311 26.81 -3.60 -5.84
C ASP A 311 25.34 -3.21 -5.68
N ILE A 312 24.88 -2.25 -6.48
CA ILE A 312 23.50 -1.76 -6.48
C ILE A 312 22.95 -1.87 -7.89
N THR A 313 21.98 -2.75 -8.09
CA THR A 313 21.45 -3.06 -9.43
C THR A 313 20.14 -2.35 -9.73
N ASN A 314 19.74 -2.34 -11.00
CA ASN A 314 18.48 -1.77 -11.45
C ASN A 314 17.27 -2.25 -10.61
N GLY A 315 16.50 -1.30 -10.08
CA GLY A 315 15.27 -1.54 -9.37
C GLY A 315 15.42 -1.80 -7.87
N GLU A 316 16.63 -1.70 -7.34
CA GLU A 316 16.89 -1.79 -5.90
C GLU A 316 16.57 -0.47 -5.18
N TYR A 317 16.03 -0.59 -3.98
CA TYR A 317 15.82 0.53 -3.06
C TYR A 317 15.86 -0.01 -1.62
N PHE A 318 16.59 0.68 -0.76
CA PHE A 318 16.86 0.24 0.61
C PHE A 318 17.32 1.41 1.48
N PHE A 319 17.52 1.15 2.76
CA PHE A 319 18.12 2.12 3.67
C PHE A 319 18.98 1.42 4.71
N PHE A 320 20.09 2.05 5.10
CA PHE A 320 21.04 1.48 6.05
C PHE A 320 21.26 2.41 7.24
N PRO A 321 21.35 1.87 8.47
CA PRO A 321 21.68 2.65 9.64
C PRO A 321 23.18 2.92 9.73
N PHE A 322 23.52 4.02 10.39
CA PHE A 322 24.87 4.31 10.86
C PHE A 322 24.84 4.89 12.27
N ASN A 323 25.87 4.57 13.05
CA ASN A 323 25.95 4.89 14.49
C ASN A 323 24.66 4.54 15.27
N MET A 324 24.04 3.41 14.93
CA MET A 324 22.81 2.94 15.56
C MET A 324 23.13 2.22 16.87
N GLU A 325 22.50 2.64 17.95
CA GLU A 325 22.66 2.04 19.27
C GLU A 325 21.96 0.67 19.33
N ILE A 326 22.64 -0.33 19.90
CA ILE A 326 22.11 -1.69 20.07
C ILE A 326 22.58 -2.29 21.41
N GLY A 327 21.73 -2.19 22.44
CA GLY A 327 22.13 -2.56 23.79
C GLY A 327 23.28 -1.67 24.27
N ASN A 328 24.43 -2.27 24.61
CA ASN A 328 25.64 -1.56 25.02
C ASN A 328 26.67 -1.41 23.88
N ALA A 329 26.34 -1.85 22.67
CA ALA A 329 27.14 -1.68 21.47
C ALA A 329 26.55 -0.61 20.55
N ARG A 330 27.34 -0.24 19.55
CA ARG A 330 26.96 0.65 18.47
C ARG A 330 27.29 0.01 17.13
N ILE A 331 26.32 -0.04 16.24
CA ILE A 331 26.51 -0.37 14.82
C ILE A 331 27.01 0.90 14.13
N MET A 332 28.30 0.95 13.83
CA MET A 332 28.91 2.06 13.10
C MET A 332 28.36 2.12 11.67
N THR A 333 28.33 0.97 10.99
CA THR A 333 27.63 0.76 9.70
C THR A 333 27.03 -0.65 9.64
N ALA A 334 25.91 -0.80 8.93
CA ALA A 334 25.38 -2.10 8.56
C ALA A 334 24.87 -2.09 7.12
N THR A 335 25.24 -3.08 6.31
CA THR A 335 24.67 -3.27 4.96
C THR A 335 23.36 -4.06 5.01
N ALA A 336 22.50 -3.72 5.98
CA ALA A 336 21.19 -4.31 6.21
C ALA A 336 20.23 -3.28 6.81
N SER A 337 18.97 -3.35 6.43
CA SER A 337 17.92 -2.47 6.95
C SER A 337 17.32 -3.05 8.23
N PRO A 338 17.15 -2.27 9.32
CA PRO A 338 16.43 -2.74 10.50
C PRO A 338 14.94 -2.91 10.18
N LEU A 339 14.37 -4.03 10.65
CA LEU A 339 12.97 -4.39 10.46
C LEU A 339 12.12 -4.12 11.70
N CYS A 340 12.53 -4.61 12.86
CA CYS A 340 11.81 -4.48 14.13
C CYS A 340 12.69 -4.92 15.31
N ILE A 341 12.22 -4.69 16.53
CA ILE A 341 12.83 -5.13 17.78
C ILE A 341 11.88 -6.12 18.46
N LEU A 342 12.34 -7.32 18.76
CA LEU A 342 11.59 -8.32 19.52
C LEU A 342 12.06 -8.33 20.98
N ASN A 343 11.12 -8.38 21.92
CA ASN A 343 11.40 -8.57 23.35
C ASN A 343 12.40 -7.55 23.92
N ARG A 344 12.49 -6.37 23.28
CA ARG A 344 13.41 -5.27 23.61
C ARG A 344 14.90 -5.59 23.52
N ASN A 345 15.29 -6.74 22.97
CA ASN A 345 16.70 -7.14 22.92
C ASN A 345 17.14 -7.80 21.60
N THR A 346 16.24 -8.35 20.79
CA THR A 346 16.61 -8.87 19.47
C THR A 346 16.22 -7.86 18.39
N TYR A 347 17.23 -7.33 17.71
CA TYR A 347 17.08 -6.40 16.59
C TYR A 347 17.10 -7.23 15.31
N VAL A 348 15.98 -7.22 14.59
CA VAL A 348 15.82 -7.94 13.33
C VAL A 348 16.24 -7.02 12.20
N PHE A 349 17.08 -7.50 11.31
CA PHE A 349 17.56 -6.81 10.12
C PHE A 349 17.25 -7.65 8.88
N TYR A 350 17.05 -7.00 7.74
CA TYR A 350 16.89 -7.67 6.45
C TYR A 350 17.85 -7.12 5.39
N SER A 351 18.23 -7.98 4.45
CA SER A 351 19.08 -7.63 3.31
C SER A 351 18.81 -8.58 2.14
N ASP A 352 19.05 -8.12 0.91
CA ASP A 352 19.06 -8.96 -0.29
C ASP A 352 20.36 -9.78 -0.41
N ASN A 353 21.45 -9.29 0.20
CA ASN A 353 22.77 -9.90 0.20
C ASN A 353 23.23 -10.27 1.62
N ASP A 354 24.32 -11.03 1.74
CA ASP A 354 24.94 -11.32 3.05
C ASP A 354 25.34 -10.01 3.76
N PRO A 355 24.75 -9.70 4.93
CA PRO A 355 24.94 -8.41 5.57
C PRO A 355 26.26 -8.35 6.33
N THR A 356 26.85 -7.16 6.36
CA THR A 356 28.02 -6.82 7.18
C THR A 356 27.61 -5.87 8.30
N TYR A 357 28.22 -6.05 9.48
CA TYR A 357 27.99 -5.21 10.66
C TYR A 357 29.34 -4.77 11.22
N ASP A 358 29.60 -3.47 11.18
CA ASP A 358 30.75 -2.87 11.87
C ASP A 358 30.30 -2.45 13.27
N LEU A 359 30.81 -3.14 14.30
CA LEU A 359 30.36 -3.01 15.68
C LEU A 359 31.46 -2.42 16.56
N GLU A 360 31.07 -1.43 17.35
CA GLU A 360 31.87 -0.92 18.46
C GLU A 360 31.21 -1.31 19.79
N GLY A 361 32.02 -1.85 20.72
CA GLY A 361 31.53 -2.34 22.01
C GLY A 361 31.05 -3.79 21.98
N THR A 362 30.28 -4.20 23.01
CA THR A 362 29.75 -5.56 23.16
C THR A 362 28.22 -5.54 23.18
N LEU A 363 27.59 -6.46 22.45
CA LEU A 363 26.12 -6.56 22.40
C LEU A 363 25.50 -6.93 23.77
N ASP A 364 26.27 -7.54 24.65
CA ASP A 364 25.85 -8.07 25.95
C ASP A 364 24.62 -8.98 25.85
N SER A 365 23.42 -8.47 26.20
CA SER A 365 22.16 -9.20 26.10
C SER A 365 21.40 -8.96 24.79
N ALA A 366 21.84 -7.97 24.00
CA ALA A 366 21.26 -7.67 22.70
C ALA A 366 21.68 -8.72 21.65
N ARG A 367 20.86 -8.88 20.62
CA ARG A 367 21.05 -9.84 19.54
C ARG A 367 20.73 -9.20 18.21
N ILE A 368 21.48 -9.57 17.18
CA ILE A 368 21.18 -9.25 15.78
C ILE A 368 20.64 -10.51 15.13
N LEU A 369 19.45 -10.44 14.55
CA LEU A 369 18.87 -11.49 13.72
C LEU A 369 18.78 -10.96 12.28
N SER A 370 19.53 -11.57 11.35
CA SER A 370 19.46 -11.22 9.93
C SER A 370 18.57 -12.21 9.18
N ILE A 371 17.68 -11.68 8.34
CA ILE A 371 16.82 -12.44 7.43
C ILE A 371 16.95 -11.91 6.00
N THR A 372 16.50 -12.68 5.01
CA THR A 372 16.45 -12.19 3.63
C THR A 372 15.34 -11.14 3.48
N ARG A 373 15.44 -10.28 2.46
CA ARG A 373 14.33 -9.37 2.10
C ARG A 373 13.04 -10.12 1.80
N GLU A 374 13.11 -11.26 1.11
CA GLU A 374 11.96 -12.11 0.84
C GLU A 374 11.29 -12.61 2.13
N GLN A 375 12.09 -13.02 3.12
CA GLN A 375 11.59 -13.36 4.44
C GLN A 375 10.95 -12.16 5.14
N ALA A 376 11.54 -10.96 5.03
CA ALA A 376 11.00 -9.73 5.63
C ALA A 376 9.65 -9.31 5.04
N LEU A 377 9.46 -9.42 3.72
CA LEU A 377 8.17 -9.18 3.06
C LEU A 377 7.07 -10.10 3.60
N ASN A 378 7.45 -11.31 3.99
CA ASN A 378 6.57 -12.35 4.54
C ASN A 378 6.59 -12.41 6.08
N ALA A 379 7.30 -11.49 6.74
CA ALA A 379 7.44 -11.47 8.19
C ALA A 379 6.31 -10.68 8.88
N TYR A 380 6.00 -11.09 10.10
CA TYR A 380 5.05 -10.43 10.98
C TYR A 380 5.62 -10.43 12.39
N LYS A 381 5.63 -9.26 13.05
CA LYS A 381 5.88 -9.17 14.50
C LYS A 381 4.55 -9.41 15.21
N VAL A 382 4.47 -10.49 15.96
CA VAL A 382 3.28 -10.89 16.72
C VAL A 382 3.57 -10.73 18.20
N SER A 383 2.82 -9.86 18.86
CA SER A 383 2.99 -9.56 20.28
C SER A 383 1.94 -10.28 21.13
N GLY A 384 2.41 -11.02 22.14
CA GLY A 384 1.60 -11.62 23.20
C GLY A 384 2.29 -11.45 24.55
N ASN A 385 2.43 -12.53 25.33
CA ASN A 385 3.29 -12.53 26.53
C ASN A 385 4.78 -12.26 26.21
N ARG A 386 5.17 -12.52 24.96
CA ARG A 386 6.47 -12.20 24.38
C ARG A 386 6.27 -11.88 22.89
N ASP A 387 7.21 -11.17 22.30
CA ASP A 387 7.22 -10.94 20.86
C ASP A 387 7.77 -12.16 20.11
N HIS A 388 7.11 -12.49 19.00
CA HIS A 388 7.53 -13.46 18.01
C HIS A 388 7.65 -12.81 16.64
N LEU A 389 8.64 -13.22 15.86
CA LEU A 389 8.71 -13.03 14.43
C LEU A 389 8.18 -14.30 13.77
N VAL A 390 7.11 -14.16 13.00
CA VAL A 390 6.51 -15.24 12.22
C VAL A 390 6.71 -14.91 10.74
N ILE A 391 7.34 -15.81 9.98
CA ILE A 391 7.52 -15.69 8.54
C ILE A 391 6.69 -16.79 7.88
N THR A 392 5.76 -16.43 7.01
CA THR A 392 4.86 -17.37 6.33
C THR A 392 4.46 -16.84 4.96
N ASP A 393 4.22 -17.76 4.02
CA ASP A 393 3.64 -17.47 2.70
C ASP A 393 2.15 -17.09 2.77
N GLY A 394 1.48 -17.45 3.86
CA GLY A 394 0.09 -17.10 4.15
C GLY A 394 -0.14 -15.64 4.54
N SER A 395 -1.43 -15.28 4.59
CA SER A 395 -1.92 -14.05 5.19
C SER A 395 -2.07 -14.25 6.70
N LEU A 396 -1.65 -13.26 7.49
CA LEU A 396 -1.61 -13.37 8.95
C LEU A 396 -2.11 -12.08 9.61
N TRP A 397 -3.04 -12.22 10.56
CA TRP A 397 -3.58 -11.11 11.36
C TRP A 397 -3.98 -11.57 12.76
N MET A 398 -4.24 -10.62 13.66
CA MET A 398 -4.77 -10.88 14.99
C MET A 398 -6.28 -10.69 15.01
N GLU A 399 -7.01 -11.61 15.63
CA GLU A 399 -8.45 -11.47 15.87
C GLU A 399 -8.78 -12.00 17.28
N ASN A 400 -9.33 -11.14 18.14
CA ASN A 400 -9.69 -11.50 19.53
C ASN A 400 -8.56 -12.22 20.29
N ASP A 401 -7.33 -11.69 20.21
CA ASP A 401 -6.08 -12.27 20.78
C ASP A 401 -5.60 -13.58 20.14
N ASP A 402 -6.33 -14.16 19.18
CA ASP A 402 -5.87 -15.30 18.40
C ASP A 402 -5.10 -14.81 17.16
N LEU A 403 -3.99 -15.49 16.85
CA LEU A 403 -3.31 -15.36 15.58
C LEU A 403 -4.06 -16.17 14.53
N VAL A 404 -4.55 -15.51 13.48
CA VAL A 404 -5.22 -16.17 12.36
C VAL A 404 -4.27 -16.22 11.19
N ILE A 405 -4.14 -17.40 10.59
CA ILE A 405 -3.38 -17.61 9.36
C ILE A 405 -4.32 -18.16 8.32
N GLU A 406 -4.39 -17.49 7.18
CA GLU A 406 -5.07 -17.95 5.98
C GLU A 406 -4.05 -18.23 4.89
N ALA A 407 -4.08 -19.44 4.37
CA ALA A 407 -3.22 -19.87 3.28
C ALA A 407 -3.92 -20.97 2.50
N GLU A 408 -3.34 -21.34 1.37
CA GLU A 408 -3.73 -22.52 0.59
C GLU A 408 -3.58 -23.83 1.40
N GLY A 409 -3.88 -24.98 0.78
CA GLY A 409 -3.88 -26.30 1.42
C GLY A 409 -2.70 -26.52 2.39
N SER A 410 -1.47 -26.34 1.92
CA SER A 410 -0.27 -26.39 2.76
C SER A 410 0.31 -25.00 3.05
N THR A 411 0.83 -24.80 4.27
CA THR A 411 1.60 -23.58 4.61
C THR A 411 2.66 -23.88 5.65
N THR A 412 3.72 -23.09 5.60
CA THR A 412 4.85 -23.17 6.52
C THR A 412 5.02 -21.86 7.29
N MET A 413 5.34 -21.99 8.58
CA MET A 413 5.74 -20.89 9.44
C MET A 413 7.17 -21.10 9.94
N LEU A 414 8.03 -20.11 9.73
CA LEU A 414 9.28 -19.95 10.46
C LEU A 414 9.03 -19.02 11.65
N VAL A 415 9.31 -19.48 12.86
CA VAL A 415 8.99 -18.73 14.08
C VAL A 415 10.23 -18.53 14.93
N TYR A 416 10.51 -17.27 15.28
CA TYR A 416 11.56 -16.90 16.21
C TYR A 416 11.10 -15.85 17.23
N PRO A 417 11.38 -16.03 18.52
CA PRO A 417 11.70 -17.31 19.16
C PRO A 417 10.52 -18.27 19.01
N SER A 418 10.72 -19.59 19.16
CA SER A 418 9.64 -20.57 18.98
C SER A 418 8.46 -20.31 19.94
N PHE A 419 7.27 -20.78 19.55
CA PHE A 419 6.14 -20.83 20.46
C PHE A 419 6.42 -21.81 21.61
N ASN A 420 5.72 -21.62 22.73
CA ASN A 420 5.83 -22.48 23.91
C ASN A 420 5.33 -23.91 23.62
N ASN A 421 4.31 -24.03 22.77
CA ASN A 421 3.73 -25.29 22.33
C ASN A 421 3.55 -25.28 20.81
N THR A 422 3.52 -26.46 20.20
CA THR A 422 3.15 -26.60 18.79
C THR A 422 1.74 -26.05 18.57
N PRO A 423 1.54 -25.09 17.64
CA PRO A 423 0.22 -24.56 17.31
C PRO A 423 -0.75 -25.66 16.90
N ARG A 424 -1.99 -25.58 17.38
CA ARG A 424 -3.04 -26.52 16.99
C ARG A 424 -3.24 -26.46 15.47
N GLY A 425 -3.25 -27.61 14.81
CA GLY A 425 -3.38 -27.71 13.35
C GLY A 425 -2.05 -27.68 12.60
N PHE A 426 -0.93 -27.50 13.30
CA PHE A 426 0.41 -27.58 12.73
C PHE A 426 1.17 -28.77 13.31
N ALA A 427 2.04 -29.37 12.49
CA ALA A 427 3.09 -30.27 12.92
C ALA A 427 4.37 -29.47 13.18
N ASP A 428 5.14 -29.90 14.17
CA ASP A 428 6.48 -29.38 14.40
C ASP A 428 7.46 -30.09 13.47
N ALA A 429 8.01 -29.36 12.50
CA ALA A 429 8.90 -29.89 11.45
C ALA A 429 10.38 -29.72 11.80
N GLY A 430 10.71 -29.32 13.04
CA GLY A 430 12.09 -29.15 13.49
C GLY A 430 12.57 -27.70 13.44
N ALA A 431 13.85 -27.50 13.14
CA ALA A 431 14.48 -26.18 13.16
C ALA A 431 15.33 -25.93 11.91
N CYS A 432 15.36 -24.68 11.45
CA CYS A 432 16.26 -24.18 10.42
C CYS A 432 16.97 -22.93 10.93
N GLY A 433 18.28 -23.06 11.18
CA GLY A 433 19.06 -22.01 11.84
C GLY A 433 18.48 -21.69 13.22
N THR A 434 18.06 -20.44 13.42
CA THR A 434 17.45 -19.99 14.68
C THR A 434 15.93 -20.19 14.74
N PHE A 435 15.29 -20.49 13.60
CA PHE A 435 13.84 -20.59 13.50
C PHE A 435 13.35 -22.00 13.84
N ARG A 436 12.20 -22.07 14.50
CA ARG A 436 11.40 -23.30 14.55
C ARG A 436 10.47 -23.33 13.34
N ILE A 437 10.29 -24.51 12.76
CA ILE A 437 9.42 -24.71 11.61
C ILE A 437 8.13 -25.38 12.07
N TYR A 438 7.00 -24.79 11.72
CA TYR A 438 5.69 -25.40 11.87
C TYR A 438 5.04 -25.53 10.49
N GLU A 439 4.51 -26.71 10.19
CA GLU A 439 3.90 -27.00 8.89
C GLU A 439 2.45 -27.43 9.08
N ARG A 440 1.55 -26.85 8.29
CA ARG A 440 0.19 -27.36 8.15
C ARG A 440 0.11 -27.99 6.78
N PHE A 441 -0.35 -29.24 6.75
CA PHE A 441 -0.71 -29.93 5.52
C PHE A 441 -2.21 -30.19 5.55
N ASN A 442 -2.98 -29.41 4.80
CA ASN A 442 -4.31 -29.83 4.41
C ASN A 442 -4.21 -30.48 3.04
N VAL A 443 -4.78 -31.67 2.91
CA VAL A 443 -5.04 -32.25 1.59
C VAL A 443 -6.20 -31.45 1.03
N ASP A 444 -5.91 -30.57 0.08
CA ASP A 444 -6.97 -30.00 -0.74
C ASP A 444 -7.52 -31.15 -1.61
N PRO A 445 -8.80 -31.51 -1.48
CA PRO A 445 -9.41 -32.40 -2.46
C PRO A 445 -9.58 -31.56 -3.73
N GLU A 446 -8.68 -31.74 -4.70
CA GLU A 446 -8.64 -31.10 -6.04
C GLU A 446 -9.88 -30.26 -6.32
N SER A 447 -9.91 -28.99 -5.88
CA SER A 447 -11.06 -28.14 -6.14
C SER A 447 -11.05 -27.82 -7.62
N THR A 448 -12.06 -28.27 -8.36
CA THR A 448 -12.11 -28.06 -9.81
C THR A 448 -13.04 -26.90 -10.17
N VAL A 449 -12.69 -26.21 -11.24
CA VAL A 449 -13.54 -25.18 -11.84
C VAL A 449 -13.69 -25.48 -13.33
N SER A 450 -14.90 -25.31 -13.85
CA SER A 450 -15.19 -25.42 -15.27
C SER A 450 -15.99 -24.22 -15.75
N ALA A 451 -15.79 -23.84 -17.00
CA ALA A 451 -16.52 -22.76 -17.63
C ALA A 451 -17.20 -23.24 -18.91
N ARG A 452 -18.44 -22.79 -19.13
CA ARG A 452 -19.21 -23.06 -20.35
C ARG A 452 -19.80 -21.77 -20.90
N GLU A 453 -19.54 -21.47 -22.16
CA GLU A 453 -20.21 -20.37 -22.87
C GLU A 453 -21.71 -20.68 -22.98
N VAL A 454 -22.54 -19.72 -22.57
CA VAL A 454 -24.01 -19.81 -22.57
C VAL A 454 -24.59 -19.07 -23.76
N SER A 455 -24.06 -17.88 -24.04
CA SER A 455 -24.48 -17.04 -25.16
C SER A 455 -23.36 -16.12 -25.60
N ARG A 456 -23.42 -15.72 -26.87
CA ARG A 456 -22.54 -14.74 -27.47
C ARG A 456 -23.29 -13.98 -28.54
N ASP A 457 -23.15 -12.67 -28.53
CA ASP A 457 -23.56 -11.78 -29.61
C ASP A 457 -22.52 -10.66 -29.80
N SER A 458 -22.87 -9.63 -30.58
CA SER A 458 -21.96 -8.50 -30.86
C SER A 458 -21.76 -7.57 -29.66
N SER A 459 -22.57 -7.69 -28.61
CA SER A 459 -22.58 -6.81 -27.45
C SER A 459 -21.96 -7.44 -26.19
N HIS A 460 -21.92 -8.77 -26.09
CA HIS A 460 -21.30 -9.48 -24.96
C HIS A 460 -21.12 -10.98 -25.24
N ALA A 461 -20.31 -11.63 -24.39
CA ALA A 461 -20.24 -13.08 -24.24
C ALA A 461 -20.52 -13.47 -22.78
N ARG A 462 -21.39 -14.46 -22.55
CA ARG A 462 -21.79 -14.92 -21.22
C ARG A 462 -21.32 -16.34 -20.97
N TYR A 463 -20.73 -16.56 -19.80
CA TYR A 463 -20.19 -17.83 -19.35
C TYR A 463 -20.81 -18.22 -18.03
N LYS A 464 -21.17 -19.50 -17.87
CA LYS A 464 -21.44 -20.11 -16.57
C LYS A 464 -20.15 -20.74 -16.06
N ILE A 465 -19.77 -20.40 -14.85
CA ILE A 465 -18.63 -20.99 -14.14
C ILE A 465 -19.18 -21.86 -13.03
N HIS A 466 -18.81 -23.13 -13.06
CA HIS A 466 -19.14 -24.10 -12.02
C HIS A 466 -17.88 -24.41 -11.22
N ALA A 467 -17.95 -24.19 -9.91
CA ALA A 467 -16.91 -24.49 -8.94
C ALA A 467 -17.34 -25.67 -8.06
N GLU A 468 -16.50 -26.70 -7.95
CA GLU A 468 -16.69 -27.76 -6.97
C GLU A 468 -16.17 -27.29 -5.61
N ILE A 469 -17.11 -26.96 -4.71
CA ILE A 469 -16.82 -26.36 -3.41
C ILE A 469 -16.84 -27.45 -2.33
N ASN A 470 -15.75 -27.58 -1.58
CA ASN A 470 -15.73 -28.34 -0.34
C ASN A 470 -15.94 -27.40 0.86
N THR A 471 -16.88 -27.75 1.73
CA THR A 471 -17.20 -27.03 2.98
C THR A 471 -16.05 -26.91 4.00
N ALA A 472 -14.89 -27.53 3.78
CA ALA A 472 -13.73 -27.44 4.66
C ALA A 472 -12.92 -26.13 4.50
N ALA A 473 -12.99 -25.49 3.34
CA ALA A 473 -12.30 -24.22 3.08
C ALA A 473 -13.07 -23.02 3.67
N SER A 474 -12.35 -21.99 4.09
CA SER A 474 -12.93 -20.74 4.59
C SER A 474 -13.17 -19.72 3.48
N GLU A 475 -12.42 -19.79 2.38
CA GLU A 475 -12.57 -18.95 1.20
C GLU A 475 -12.22 -19.77 -0.06
N TYR A 476 -12.88 -19.45 -1.16
CA TYR A 476 -12.56 -19.91 -2.51
C TYR A 476 -12.32 -18.70 -3.40
N LEU A 477 -11.08 -18.55 -3.87
CA LEU A 477 -10.68 -17.47 -4.73
C LEU A 477 -10.81 -17.89 -6.20
N LEU A 478 -11.88 -17.44 -6.86
CA LEU A 478 -12.07 -17.64 -8.29
C LEU A 478 -11.24 -16.61 -9.07
N ARG A 479 -10.35 -17.09 -9.94
CA ARG A 479 -9.55 -16.27 -10.85
C ARG A 479 -10.08 -16.38 -12.28
N VAL A 480 -10.51 -15.25 -12.83
CA VAL A 480 -11.07 -15.16 -14.19
C VAL A 480 -10.09 -14.38 -15.07
N ARG A 481 -9.49 -15.04 -16.08
CA ARG A 481 -8.70 -14.36 -17.12
C ARG A 481 -9.56 -14.21 -18.37
N TYR A 482 -9.67 -12.98 -18.87
CA TYR A 482 -10.49 -12.68 -20.03
C TYR A 482 -9.86 -11.60 -20.91
N GLN A 483 -10.33 -11.55 -22.16
CA GLN A 483 -10.07 -10.48 -23.11
C GLN A 483 -11.41 -9.78 -23.40
N GLY A 484 -11.47 -8.48 -23.14
CA GLY A 484 -12.68 -7.67 -23.25
C GLY A 484 -12.47 -6.30 -22.64
N ASP A 485 -13.51 -5.47 -22.68
CA ASP A 485 -13.51 -4.11 -22.13
C ASP A 485 -13.69 -4.18 -20.62
N ALA A 486 -14.76 -4.84 -20.18
CA ALA A 486 -15.08 -5.09 -18.79
C ALA A 486 -15.70 -6.48 -18.63
N ALA A 487 -15.71 -6.98 -17.40
CA ALA A 487 -16.46 -8.15 -17.01
C ALA A 487 -17.45 -7.80 -15.89
N ARG A 488 -18.57 -8.53 -15.83
CA ARG A 488 -19.57 -8.44 -14.76
C ARG A 488 -19.84 -9.82 -14.18
N LEU A 489 -19.88 -9.89 -12.86
CA LEU A 489 -20.19 -11.08 -12.07
C LEU A 489 -21.66 -11.06 -11.67
N PHE A 490 -22.34 -12.17 -11.93
CA PHE A 490 -23.70 -12.42 -11.48
C PHE A 490 -23.76 -13.63 -10.55
N VAL A 491 -24.49 -13.48 -9.46
CA VAL A 491 -24.83 -14.57 -8.53
C VAL A 491 -26.34 -14.62 -8.39
N GLY A 492 -26.95 -15.76 -8.70
CA GLY A 492 -28.42 -15.90 -8.70
C GLY A 492 -29.14 -14.95 -9.68
N GLY A 493 -28.47 -14.54 -10.75
CA GLY A 493 -29.00 -13.60 -11.77
C GLY A 493 -28.84 -12.12 -11.42
N GLU A 494 -28.34 -11.79 -10.23
CA GLU A 494 -28.12 -10.40 -9.81
C GLU A 494 -26.68 -9.98 -10.05
N PRO A 495 -26.41 -8.78 -10.60
CA PRO A 495 -25.06 -8.25 -10.69
C PRO A 495 -24.52 -7.94 -9.28
N VAL A 496 -23.33 -8.43 -8.99
CA VAL A 496 -22.67 -8.32 -7.67
C VAL A 496 -21.21 -7.89 -7.72
N GLY A 497 -20.61 -7.82 -8.91
CA GLY A 497 -19.27 -7.28 -9.11
C GLY A 497 -19.00 -6.94 -10.57
N ASP A 498 -18.01 -6.10 -10.82
CA ASP A 498 -17.51 -5.76 -12.15
C ASP A 498 -16.05 -5.35 -12.11
N GLU A 499 -15.34 -5.46 -13.23
CA GLU A 499 -13.95 -5.01 -13.35
C GLU A 499 -13.66 -4.58 -14.80
N PHE A 500 -12.80 -3.57 -14.98
CA PHE A 500 -12.20 -3.28 -16.28
C PHE A 500 -10.97 -4.16 -16.51
N ASN A 501 -10.82 -4.67 -17.73
CA ASN A 501 -9.72 -5.57 -18.05
C ASN A 501 -8.38 -4.84 -18.01
N THR A 502 -7.48 -5.27 -17.13
CA THR A 502 -6.09 -4.79 -17.05
C THR A 502 -5.08 -5.76 -17.69
N GLY A 503 -5.53 -6.93 -18.16
CA GLY A 503 -4.67 -8.04 -18.56
C GLY A 503 -4.12 -8.87 -17.39
N GLU A 504 -4.55 -8.58 -16.16
CA GLU A 504 -4.35 -9.43 -14.98
C GLU A 504 -5.64 -10.21 -14.68
N PRO A 505 -5.56 -11.34 -13.96
CA PRO A 505 -6.77 -12.06 -13.52
C PRO A 505 -7.65 -11.18 -12.65
N TRP A 506 -8.95 -11.26 -12.88
CA TRP A 506 -9.93 -10.80 -11.91
C TRP A 506 -10.02 -11.84 -10.79
N GLU A 507 -9.68 -11.46 -9.57
CA GLU A 507 -9.74 -12.33 -8.39
C GLU A 507 -11.02 -12.06 -7.58
N ILE A 508 -11.84 -13.09 -7.36
CA ILE A 508 -13.18 -13.00 -6.76
C ILE A 508 -13.28 -13.95 -5.57
N GLY A 509 -13.47 -13.43 -4.36
CA GLY A 509 -13.72 -14.23 -3.16
C GLY A 509 -15.18 -14.69 -3.10
N LEU A 510 -15.42 -16.00 -3.23
CA LEU A 510 -16.76 -16.59 -3.26
C LEU A 510 -17.43 -16.64 -1.88
N ALA A 511 -16.68 -16.59 -0.77
CA ALA A 511 -17.23 -16.61 0.58
C ALA A 511 -18.17 -15.44 0.84
N ARG A 512 -17.87 -14.26 0.28
CA ARG A 512 -18.72 -13.06 0.33
C ARG A 512 -20.14 -13.32 -0.17
N PHE A 513 -20.29 -14.22 -1.13
CA PHE A 513 -21.56 -14.54 -1.78
C PHE A 513 -22.20 -15.83 -1.25
N GLY A 514 -21.70 -16.35 -0.12
CA GLY A 514 -22.22 -17.58 0.49
C GLY A 514 -21.73 -18.85 -0.19
N MET A 515 -20.55 -18.83 -0.83
CA MET A 515 -19.93 -19.97 -1.51
C MET A 515 -20.83 -20.63 -2.58
N PRO A 516 -21.28 -19.88 -3.60
CA PRO A 516 -22.10 -20.44 -4.67
C PRO A 516 -21.29 -21.41 -5.55
N GLU A 517 -21.84 -22.59 -5.84
CA GLU A 517 -21.24 -23.56 -6.78
C GLU A 517 -21.33 -23.09 -8.24
N GLU A 518 -22.25 -22.18 -8.57
CA GLU A 518 -22.39 -21.62 -9.92
C GLU A 518 -22.46 -20.08 -9.87
N VAL A 519 -21.66 -19.44 -10.72
CA VAL A 519 -21.72 -17.99 -11.00
C VAL A 519 -21.76 -17.75 -12.51
N GLU A 520 -22.22 -16.58 -12.94
CA GLU A 520 -22.13 -16.16 -14.35
C GLU A 520 -21.20 -14.97 -14.53
N ILE A 521 -20.41 -15.02 -15.59
CA ILE A 521 -19.55 -13.91 -16.04
C ILE A 521 -20.05 -13.43 -17.39
N GLU A 522 -20.32 -12.13 -17.49
CA GLU A 522 -20.58 -11.43 -18.75
C GLU A 522 -19.36 -10.61 -19.11
N ILE A 523 -18.78 -10.85 -20.29
CA ILE A 523 -17.65 -10.08 -20.83
C ILE A 523 -18.19 -9.14 -21.90
N LEU A 524 -17.88 -7.85 -21.77
CA LEU A 524 -18.17 -6.83 -22.76
C LEU A 524 -17.02 -6.74 -23.78
N PRO A 525 -17.32 -6.52 -25.08
CA PRO A 525 -16.31 -6.47 -26.12
C PRO A 525 -15.45 -5.21 -25.98
N LEU A 526 -14.16 -5.39 -26.25
CA LEU A 526 -13.21 -4.32 -26.52
C LEU A 526 -12.87 -4.33 -28.00
N PHE A 527 -12.88 -3.17 -28.64
CA PHE A 527 -12.52 -2.97 -30.04
C PHE A 527 -11.12 -2.37 -30.17
N ASP A 528 -10.40 -2.69 -31.24
CA ASP A 528 -9.04 -2.15 -31.44
C ASP A 528 -9.02 -0.66 -31.76
N GLU A 529 -10.17 -0.08 -32.12
CA GLU A 529 -10.36 1.36 -32.27
C GLU A 529 -10.76 2.08 -30.97
N ASP A 530 -10.97 1.37 -29.85
CA ASP A 530 -11.32 1.99 -28.58
C ASP A 530 -10.16 2.85 -28.05
N GLU A 531 -10.47 4.11 -27.72
CA GLU A 531 -9.53 5.09 -27.21
C GLU A 531 -9.25 4.89 -25.71
N ILE A 532 -8.53 3.81 -25.39
CA ILE A 532 -8.15 3.46 -24.01
C ILE A 532 -6.64 3.19 -23.88
N PHE A 533 -6.07 3.57 -22.75
CA PHE A 533 -4.71 3.19 -22.36
C PHE A 533 -4.73 1.83 -21.65
N LEU A 534 -4.08 0.84 -22.27
CA LEU A 534 -3.81 -0.46 -21.69
C LEU A 534 -2.32 -0.63 -21.46
N GLU A 535 -1.92 -0.83 -20.21
CA GLU A 535 -0.53 -1.11 -19.91
C GLU A 535 -0.09 -2.49 -20.40
N LYS A 536 -0.99 -3.48 -20.31
CA LYS A 536 -0.85 -4.77 -20.98
C LYS A 536 -1.78 -4.82 -22.20
N PRO A 537 -1.25 -4.98 -23.42
CA PRO A 537 -2.07 -5.03 -24.62
C PRO A 537 -3.10 -6.16 -24.59
N ALA A 538 -4.32 -5.87 -25.06
CA ALA A 538 -5.35 -6.89 -25.30
C ALA A 538 -5.04 -7.69 -26.58
N LYS A 539 -5.60 -8.90 -26.66
CA LYS A 539 -5.50 -9.77 -27.85
C LYS A 539 -6.78 -9.68 -28.68
N PHE A 540 -6.68 -9.12 -29.87
CA PHE A 540 -7.81 -8.95 -30.78
C PHE A 540 -7.88 -10.06 -31.83
N ILE A 541 -9.09 -10.51 -32.15
CA ILE A 541 -9.39 -11.40 -33.28
C ILE A 541 -10.39 -10.67 -34.18
N ASN A 542 -9.98 -10.33 -35.40
CA ASN A 542 -10.77 -9.52 -36.34
C ASN A 542 -11.24 -8.18 -35.74
N GLY A 543 -10.36 -7.48 -35.01
CA GLY A 543 -10.64 -6.18 -34.40
C GLY A 543 -11.42 -6.22 -33.08
N VAL A 544 -11.77 -7.40 -32.56
CA VAL A 544 -12.55 -7.53 -31.33
C VAL A 544 -11.88 -8.48 -30.33
N ALA A 545 -11.86 -8.08 -29.06
CA ALA A 545 -11.52 -8.90 -27.90
C ALA A 545 -12.80 -9.11 -27.07
N CYS A 546 -13.27 -10.35 -26.94
CA CYS A 546 -14.48 -10.67 -26.17
C CYS A 546 -14.52 -12.18 -25.86
N ASN A 547 -13.59 -12.67 -25.04
CA ASN A 547 -13.54 -14.09 -24.71
C ASN A 547 -12.99 -14.34 -23.31
N LEU A 548 -13.49 -15.41 -22.70
CA LEU A 548 -12.85 -16.02 -21.54
C LEU A 548 -11.57 -16.73 -22.01
N GLU A 549 -10.45 -16.52 -21.33
CA GLU A 549 -9.18 -17.22 -21.61
C GLU A 549 -9.02 -18.43 -20.69
N SER A 550 -9.22 -18.25 -19.39
CA SER A 550 -9.15 -19.33 -18.41
C SER A 550 -9.91 -18.98 -17.12
N VAL A 551 -10.27 -20.02 -16.39
CA VAL A 551 -10.74 -19.94 -15.01
C VAL A 551 -9.89 -20.85 -14.15
N ASP A 552 -9.58 -20.40 -12.95
CA ASP A 552 -8.82 -21.14 -11.94
C ASP A 552 -9.48 -20.87 -10.57
N ILE A 553 -9.37 -21.80 -9.63
CA ILE A 553 -9.95 -21.64 -8.31
C ILE A 553 -8.95 -22.11 -7.25
N GLU A 554 -8.81 -21.31 -6.20
CA GLU A 554 -7.90 -21.58 -5.09
C GLU A 554 -8.67 -21.69 -3.78
N ALA A 555 -8.58 -22.85 -3.11
CA ALA A 555 -9.14 -23.06 -1.78
C ALA A 555 -8.22 -22.48 -0.71
N ARG A 556 -8.78 -21.67 0.19
CA ARG A 556 -8.06 -21.08 1.32
C ARG A 556 -8.60 -21.57 2.64
N TYR A 557 -7.68 -21.86 3.54
CA TYR A 557 -7.95 -22.44 4.84
C TYR A 557 -7.42 -21.55 5.95
N GLN A 558 -8.30 -21.19 6.88
CA GLN A 558 -7.94 -20.49 8.10
C GLN A 558 -7.53 -21.44 9.22
N THR A 559 -6.51 -21.07 9.98
CA THR A 559 -6.13 -21.73 11.22
C THR A 559 -5.93 -20.69 12.31
N ARG A 560 -6.56 -20.92 13.46
CA ARG A 560 -6.48 -20.04 14.64
C ARG A 560 -5.49 -20.61 15.65
N ILE A 561 -4.54 -19.78 16.04
CA ILE A 561 -3.46 -20.13 16.95
C ILE A 561 -3.56 -19.23 18.18
N ARG A 562 -3.74 -19.87 19.34
CA ARG A 562 -3.63 -19.18 20.63
C ARG A 562 -2.17 -19.01 20.97
N ILE A 563 -1.72 -17.76 21.03
CA ILE A 563 -0.37 -17.42 21.48
C ILE A 563 -0.44 -17.19 22.99
N GLN A 564 -0.21 -18.27 23.75
CA GLN A 564 -0.07 -18.24 25.22
C GLN A 564 1.37 -17.99 25.64
#